data_AF-A0A0Y0MSI6-F1
#
_entry.id   AF-A0A0Y0MSI6-F1
#
_cell.length_a   1.000
_cell.length_b   1.000
_cell.length_c   1.000
_cell.angle_alpha   90.00
_cell.angle_beta   90.00
_cell.angle_gamma   90.00
#
_symmetry.space_group_name_H-M   'P 1'
#
loop_
_entity.id
_entity.type
_entity.pdbx_description
1 polymer ?
#
loop_
_entity_poly.entity_id
_entity_poly.type
_entity_poly.pdbx_seq_one_letter_code
_entity_poly.pdbx_strand_id
1 'polypeptide(L)'
;MPQLSLPGVRNLTALAALLAAGNCLAANDLQAVVDASVKPLMQQQAIPGLAVAVVQNGKAQYFNYGTASKETQQPVSENTLFEVGSVSKPFTATLGGYAQATGKLKLSDKASEHLSVLAGSAFDQISLLQLATYTAGGLPLQFPDAADSAETMLGYFQHWKPTYGPGAQRLYSNPSIGLFGYLSAQSLGQPFNVALQKTLLPKLGLNNTHVSVPADKRGLYAQGYDKNLKPTRVSPGALDSEAYGIKTSTQDLAHYVMVNMHPETLDKPLQQAIAATHAGYYTVNGMTQGLGWERYPYPITLQALLEGNSTPMAMEPHKADWLTPAQPQPGQRAVQQKPVQPGGFGAYVVYVPSKDMGVVILANKNYPNAERVKVAYAILSALDH
;
A
#
# COMPACT_ATOMS: atom_id res chain seq x y z
N MET A 1 -62.20 -40.93 -41.66
CA MET A 1 -61.76 -39.59 -41.20
C MET A 1 -62.52 -39.26 -39.93
N PRO A 2 -61.93 -38.66 -38.87
CA PRO A 2 -60.53 -38.55 -38.44
C PRO A 2 -60.29 -39.32 -37.10
N GLN A 3 -59.20 -40.06 -36.88
CA GLN A 3 -57.89 -39.66 -36.33
C GLN A 3 -57.92 -38.66 -35.15
N LEU A 4 -57.57 -39.15 -33.95
CA LEU A 4 -56.84 -38.37 -32.95
C LEU A 4 -55.90 -39.29 -32.16
N SER A 5 -54.63 -39.19 -32.53
CA SER A 5 -53.45 -39.75 -31.87
C SER A 5 -53.03 -38.88 -30.69
N LEU A 6 -52.73 -39.49 -29.54
CA LEU A 6 -52.02 -38.85 -28.43
C LEU A 6 -50.53 -39.24 -28.46
N PRO A 7 -49.59 -38.31 -28.71
CA PRO A 7 -48.23 -38.39 -28.19
C PRO A 7 -48.21 -37.61 -26.86
N GLY A 8 -47.49 -37.98 -25.80
CA GLY A 8 -46.15 -38.53 -25.73
C GLY A 8 -45.53 -37.86 -24.51
N VAL A 9 -45.27 -38.65 -23.47
CA VAL A 9 -44.52 -38.20 -22.29
C VAL A 9 -43.10 -37.89 -22.75
N ARG A 10 -42.66 -36.62 -22.62
CA ARG A 10 -41.27 -36.24 -22.83
C ARG A 10 -40.69 -35.67 -21.54
N ASN A 11 -39.69 -36.39 -21.07
CA ASN A 11 -38.80 -36.09 -19.96
C ASN A 11 -38.28 -34.65 -20.03
N LEU A 12 -38.54 -33.88 -18.97
CA LEU A 12 -37.88 -32.62 -18.65
C LEU A 12 -36.89 -32.89 -17.51
N THR A 13 -35.71 -33.38 -17.86
CA THR A 13 -34.57 -33.42 -16.93
C THR A 13 -33.27 -33.32 -17.72
N ALA A 14 -32.32 -32.58 -17.15
CA ALA A 14 -30.94 -32.35 -17.60
C ALA A 14 -30.71 -31.20 -18.59
N LEU A 15 -30.77 -29.97 -18.08
CA LEU A 15 -29.89 -28.89 -18.57
C LEU A 15 -29.52 -27.94 -17.43
N ALA A 16 -28.70 -28.40 -16.48
CA ALA A 16 -28.21 -27.57 -15.37
C ALA A 16 -26.76 -27.87 -14.94
N ALA A 17 -25.91 -28.43 -15.81
CA ALA A 17 -24.57 -28.89 -15.44
C ALA A 17 -23.40 -28.30 -16.24
N LEU A 18 -23.60 -27.23 -17.03
CA LEU A 18 -22.54 -26.67 -17.91
C LEU A 18 -21.93 -25.33 -17.46
N LEU A 19 -22.36 -24.77 -16.32
CA LEU A 19 -21.82 -23.50 -15.80
C LEU A 19 -20.73 -23.64 -14.73
N ALA A 20 -20.44 -24.85 -14.25
CA ALA A 20 -19.43 -25.07 -13.20
C ALA A 20 -18.02 -25.41 -13.72
N ALA A 21 -17.89 -25.85 -14.98
CA ALA A 21 -16.60 -26.31 -15.52
C ALA A 21 -15.65 -25.17 -15.93
N GLY A 22 -16.18 -24.00 -16.32
CA GLY A 22 -15.36 -22.85 -16.74
C GLY A 22 -14.57 -22.18 -15.61
N ASN A 23 -15.13 -22.15 -14.39
CA ASN A 23 -14.47 -21.55 -13.24
C ASN A 23 -13.29 -22.38 -12.70
N CYS A 24 -13.32 -23.70 -12.90
CA CYS A 24 -12.29 -24.59 -12.38
C CYS A 24 -11.01 -24.56 -13.23
N LEU A 25 -11.12 -24.32 -14.54
CA LEU A 25 -9.98 -24.24 -15.45
C LEU A 25 -9.19 -22.93 -15.26
N ALA A 26 -9.87 -21.78 -15.19
CA ALA A 26 -9.21 -20.48 -14.98
C ALA A 26 -8.52 -20.36 -13.60
N ALA A 27 -9.07 -20.97 -12.56
CA ALA A 27 -8.45 -21.00 -11.22
C ALA A 27 -7.20 -21.88 -11.16
N ASN A 28 -7.21 -23.02 -11.88
CA ASN A 28 -6.05 -23.91 -11.97
C ASN A 28 -4.87 -23.24 -12.72
N ASP A 29 -5.17 -22.42 -13.73
CA ASP A 29 -4.15 -21.69 -14.48
C ASP A 29 -3.48 -20.59 -13.63
N LEU A 30 -4.26 -19.85 -12.82
CA LEU A 30 -3.70 -18.82 -11.93
C LEU A 30 -2.83 -19.41 -10.82
N GLN A 31 -3.25 -20.52 -10.20
CA GLN A 31 -2.43 -21.23 -9.19
C GLN A 31 -1.06 -21.62 -9.77
N ALA A 32 -1.02 -22.13 -11.01
CA ALA A 32 0.22 -22.52 -11.67
C ALA A 32 1.17 -21.32 -11.89
N VAL A 33 0.63 -20.17 -12.32
CA VAL A 33 1.42 -18.93 -12.51
C VAL A 33 1.99 -18.43 -11.19
N VAL A 34 1.16 -18.38 -10.14
CA VAL A 34 1.59 -17.92 -8.81
C VAL A 34 2.64 -18.88 -8.25
N ASP A 35 2.43 -20.19 -8.33
CA ASP A 35 3.38 -21.20 -7.87
C ASP A 35 4.74 -21.11 -8.59
N ALA A 36 4.71 -20.94 -9.92
CA ALA A 36 5.92 -20.81 -10.74
C ALA A 36 6.73 -19.55 -10.40
N SER A 37 6.08 -18.50 -9.89
CA SER A 37 6.74 -17.26 -9.49
C SER A 37 7.18 -17.27 -8.02
N VAL A 38 6.37 -17.85 -7.13
CA VAL A 38 6.56 -17.76 -5.67
C VAL A 38 7.47 -18.86 -5.12
N LYS A 39 7.31 -20.12 -5.54
CA LYS A 39 8.10 -21.22 -4.96
C LYS A 39 9.61 -21.06 -5.20
N PRO A 40 10.08 -20.72 -6.42
CA PRO A 40 11.50 -20.48 -6.65
C PRO A 40 12.02 -19.27 -5.87
N LEU A 41 11.23 -18.20 -5.76
CA LEU A 41 11.56 -17.02 -4.96
C LEU A 41 11.80 -17.40 -3.50
N MET A 42 10.85 -18.12 -2.88
CA MET A 42 10.95 -18.50 -1.47
C MET A 42 12.19 -19.36 -1.21
N GLN A 43 12.52 -20.28 -2.13
CA GLN A 43 13.73 -21.09 -2.05
C GLN A 43 14.99 -20.21 -2.17
N GLN A 44 15.07 -19.37 -3.21
CA GLN A 44 16.24 -18.53 -3.48
C GLN A 44 16.51 -17.53 -2.34
N GLN A 45 15.44 -16.93 -1.80
CA GLN A 45 15.53 -15.89 -0.78
C GLN A 45 15.39 -16.46 0.63
N ALA A 46 15.24 -17.78 0.80
CA ALA A 46 14.98 -18.46 2.08
C ALA A 46 13.88 -17.74 2.90
N ILE A 47 12.73 -17.51 2.28
CA ILE A 47 11.57 -16.84 2.89
C ILE A 47 10.78 -17.88 3.69
N PRO A 48 10.60 -17.73 5.01
CA PRO A 48 9.89 -18.71 5.83
C PRO A 48 8.40 -18.83 5.50
N GLY A 49 7.73 -17.70 5.30
CA GLY A 49 6.30 -17.63 5.00
C GLY A 49 5.95 -16.45 4.10
N LEU A 50 5.03 -16.69 3.16
CA LEU A 50 4.60 -15.71 2.17
C LEU A 50 3.11 -15.92 1.86
N ALA A 51 2.36 -14.82 1.83
CA ALA A 51 0.96 -14.77 1.43
C ALA A 51 0.82 -13.88 0.18
N VAL A 52 0.05 -14.35 -0.80
CA VAL A 52 -0.33 -13.58 -1.98
C VAL A 52 -1.85 -13.48 -2.03
N ALA A 53 -2.36 -12.28 -2.31
CA ALA A 53 -3.74 -12.11 -2.76
C ALA A 53 -3.72 -11.56 -4.19
N VAL A 54 -4.49 -12.19 -5.07
CA VAL A 54 -4.74 -11.72 -6.43
C VAL A 54 -6.18 -11.25 -6.51
N VAL A 55 -6.37 -9.97 -6.78
CA VAL A 55 -7.67 -9.34 -7.00
C VAL A 55 -7.95 -9.33 -8.50
N GLN A 56 -9.13 -9.78 -8.90
CA GLN A 56 -9.62 -9.67 -10.27
C GLN A 56 -11.16 -9.59 -10.25
N ASN A 57 -11.73 -8.62 -10.97
CA ASN A 57 -13.19 -8.48 -11.14
C ASN A 57 -13.95 -8.43 -9.79
N GLY A 58 -13.47 -7.60 -8.86
CA GLY A 58 -14.04 -7.47 -7.52
C GLY A 58 -13.94 -8.69 -6.59
N LYS A 59 -13.12 -9.70 -6.94
CA LYS A 59 -12.90 -10.91 -6.13
C LYS A 59 -11.42 -11.10 -5.83
N ALA A 60 -11.10 -11.66 -4.66
CA ALA A 60 -9.75 -12.01 -4.27
C ALA A 60 -9.57 -13.54 -4.22
N GLN A 61 -8.46 -14.03 -4.78
CA GLN A 61 -7.95 -15.39 -4.60
C GLN A 61 -6.68 -15.35 -3.75
N TYR A 62 -6.53 -16.30 -2.83
CA TYR A 62 -5.47 -16.30 -1.83
C TYR A 62 -4.54 -17.50 -2.00
N PHE A 63 -3.23 -17.24 -1.98
CA PHE A 63 -2.18 -18.24 -2.13
C PHE A 63 -1.21 -18.11 -0.97
N ASN A 64 -1.16 -19.12 -0.10
CA ASN A 64 -0.44 -19.05 1.17
C ASN A 64 0.64 -20.13 1.21
N TYR A 65 1.85 -19.75 1.66
CA TYR A 65 3.03 -20.59 1.60
C TYR A 65 3.83 -20.52 2.90
N GLY A 66 4.37 -21.67 3.33
CA GLY A 66 5.29 -21.76 4.45
C GLY A 66 4.65 -21.44 5.81
N THR A 67 5.45 -20.89 6.73
CA THR A 67 5.05 -20.69 8.13
C THR A 67 5.12 -19.23 8.57
N ALA A 68 4.13 -18.79 9.36
CA ALA A 68 4.10 -17.49 10.00
C ALA A 68 5.18 -17.37 11.10
N SER A 69 5.59 -18.50 11.68
CA SER A 69 6.73 -18.62 12.59
C SER A 69 7.43 -19.97 12.42
N LYS A 70 8.75 -19.95 12.34
CA LYS A 70 9.62 -21.14 12.35
C LYS A 70 9.62 -21.86 13.70
N GLU A 71 9.27 -21.17 14.78
CA GLU A 71 9.22 -21.77 16.11
C GLU A 71 7.91 -22.54 16.31
N THR A 72 6.77 -21.90 16.05
CA THR A 72 5.47 -22.53 16.28
C THR A 72 4.99 -23.38 15.10
N GLN A 73 5.67 -23.29 13.95
CA GLN A 73 5.29 -23.94 12.68
C GLN A 73 3.86 -23.60 12.22
N GLN A 74 3.30 -22.49 12.71
CA GLN A 74 1.96 -22.04 12.33
C GLN A 74 1.94 -21.76 10.83
N PRO A 75 1.02 -22.35 10.05
CA PRO A 75 0.93 -22.09 8.63
C PRO A 75 0.55 -20.64 8.36
N VAL A 76 1.07 -20.07 7.27
CA VAL A 76 0.57 -18.79 6.75
C VAL A 76 -0.86 -18.98 6.24
N SER A 77 -1.71 -17.99 6.48
CA SER A 77 -3.05 -17.87 5.91
C SER A 77 -3.29 -16.43 5.44
N GLU A 78 -4.40 -16.21 4.76
CA GLU A 78 -4.84 -14.88 4.34
C GLU A 78 -5.20 -13.94 5.51
N ASN A 79 -5.30 -14.49 6.73
CA ASN A 79 -5.55 -13.78 7.98
C ASN A 79 -4.27 -13.52 8.80
N THR A 80 -3.12 -14.07 8.39
CA THR A 80 -1.85 -13.83 9.05
C THR A 80 -1.47 -12.35 8.94
N LEU A 81 -1.14 -11.72 10.06
CA LEU A 81 -0.74 -10.32 10.12
C LEU A 81 0.77 -10.20 9.87
N PHE A 82 1.13 -9.41 8.87
CA PHE A 82 2.52 -9.06 8.54
C PHE A 82 2.75 -7.57 8.75
N GLU A 83 3.97 -7.19 9.12
CA GLU A 83 4.39 -5.79 9.04
C GLU A 83 4.52 -5.39 7.57
N VAL A 84 3.89 -4.29 7.16
CA VAL A 84 3.88 -3.88 5.74
C VAL A 84 4.79 -2.70 5.44
N GLY A 85 5.48 -2.19 6.47
CA GLY A 85 6.45 -1.11 6.35
C GLY A 85 5.87 0.08 5.58
N SER A 86 6.59 0.57 4.57
CA SER A 86 6.17 1.72 3.77
C SER A 86 4.83 1.59 3.03
N VAL A 87 4.20 0.41 2.98
CA VAL A 87 2.78 0.27 2.57
C VAL A 87 1.82 0.96 3.55
N SER A 88 2.29 1.36 4.72
CA SER A 88 1.56 2.23 5.66
C SER A 88 1.27 3.63 5.09
N LYS A 89 2.13 4.13 4.20
CA LYS A 89 2.07 5.51 3.70
C LYS A 89 0.80 5.83 2.90
N PRO A 90 0.29 4.95 2.01
CA PRO A 90 -1.05 5.11 1.45
C PRO A 90 -2.18 5.26 2.46
N PHE A 91 -2.12 4.61 3.62
CA PHE A 91 -3.14 4.79 4.67
C PHE A 91 -3.02 6.18 5.31
N THR A 92 -1.80 6.61 5.61
CA THR A 92 -1.50 7.98 6.08
C THR A 92 -1.97 9.04 5.08
N ALA A 93 -1.70 8.82 3.79
CA ALA A 93 -2.16 9.64 2.69
C ALA A 93 -3.69 9.71 2.62
N THR A 94 -4.37 8.57 2.77
CA THR A 94 -5.84 8.52 2.76
C THR A 94 -6.42 9.25 3.98
N LEU A 95 -5.78 9.18 5.15
CA LEU A 95 -6.20 9.96 6.33
C LEU A 95 -6.07 11.48 6.07
N GLY A 96 -4.97 11.94 5.48
CA GLY A 96 -4.81 13.34 5.10
C GLY A 96 -5.77 13.78 4.00
N GLY A 97 -6.05 12.90 3.02
CA GLY A 97 -7.10 13.11 2.03
C GLY A 97 -8.49 13.23 2.66
N TYR A 98 -8.79 12.43 3.68
CA TYR A 98 -10.04 12.50 4.43
C TYR A 98 -10.15 13.79 5.24
N ALA A 99 -9.05 14.23 5.88
CA ALA A 99 -8.98 15.53 6.54
C ALA A 99 -9.24 16.68 5.56
N GLN A 100 -8.69 16.62 4.34
CA GLN A 100 -8.99 17.59 3.29
C GLN A 100 -10.46 17.55 2.85
N ALA A 101 -10.99 16.35 2.57
CA ALA A 101 -12.37 16.17 2.11
C ALA A 101 -13.41 16.64 3.15
N THR A 102 -13.06 16.60 4.44
CA THR A 102 -13.88 17.09 5.55
C THR A 102 -13.59 18.55 5.92
N GLY A 103 -12.79 19.26 5.12
CA GLY A 103 -12.51 20.69 5.26
C GLY A 103 -11.62 21.06 6.44
N LYS A 104 -10.83 20.11 6.97
CA LYS A 104 -9.95 20.32 8.12
C LYS A 104 -8.56 20.83 7.76
N LEU A 105 -8.13 20.57 6.52
CA LEU A 105 -6.89 21.09 5.97
C LEU A 105 -7.03 21.33 4.47
N LYS A 106 -6.07 22.03 3.87
CA LYS A 106 -5.81 21.99 2.44
C LYS A 106 -4.37 21.53 2.21
N LEU A 107 -4.14 20.78 1.15
CA LEU A 107 -2.78 20.36 0.80
C LEU A 107 -1.82 21.54 0.53
N SER A 108 -2.36 22.72 0.18
CA SER A 108 -1.58 23.95 -0.01
C SER A 108 -1.18 24.67 1.28
N ASP A 109 -1.82 24.34 2.41
CA ASP A 109 -1.55 24.97 3.70
C ASP A 109 -0.09 24.79 4.11
N LYS A 110 0.46 25.78 4.80
CA LYS A 110 1.82 25.68 5.34
C LYS A 110 1.81 24.74 6.54
N ALA A 111 2.87 23.95 6.69
CA ALA A 111 2.95 22.97 7.77
C ALA A 111 2.86 23.63 9.16
N SER A 112 3.40 24.83 9.34
CA SER A 112 3.31 25.58 10.60
C SER A 112 1.91 26.12 10.93
N GLU A 113 1.01 26.25 9.96
CA GLU A 113 -0.40 26.62 10.20
C GLU A 113 -1.14 25.52 11.00
N HIS A 114 -0.66 24.28 10.92
CA HIS A 114 -1.25 23.11 11.58
C HIS A 114 -0.54 22.72 12.88
N LEU A 115 0.60 23.35 13.19
CA LEU A 115 1.32 23.12 14.44
C LEU A 115 2.21 24.31 14.80
N SER A 116 1.78 25.09 15.79
CA SER A 116 2.44 26.35 16.18
C SER A 116 3.91 26.21 16.59
N VAL A 117 4.31 25.04 17.10
CA VAL A 117 5.71 24.77 17.48
C VAL A 117 6.67 24.87 16.28
N LEU A 118 6.16 24.75 15.05
CA LEU A 118 6.94 24.86 13.81
C LEU A 118 7.02 26.30 13.28
N ALA A 119 6.29 27.25 13.86
CA ALA A 119 6.33 28.65 13.42
C ALA A 119 7.74 29.24 13.58
N GLY A 120 8.20 30.00 12.60
CA GLY A 120 9.55 30.57 12.56
C GLY A 120 10.63 29.60 12.04
N SER A 121 10.26 28.38 11.64
CA SER A 121 11.16 27.40 11.03
C SER A 121 10.98 27.33 9.50
N ALA A 122 11.71 26.43 8.83
CA ALA A 122 11.54 26.18 7.40
C ALA A 122 10.10 25.80 7.01
N PHE A 123 9.31 25.29 7.96
CA PHE A 123 7.94 24.83 7.76
C PHE A 123 6.91 25.96 7.56
N ASP A 124 7.30 27.23 7.71
CA ASP A 124 6.50 28.39 7.28
C ASP A 124 6.40 28.50 5.74
N GLN A 125 7.33 27.87 5.01
CA GLN A 125 7.36 27.91 3.55
C GLN A 125 6.98 26.58 2.91
N ILE A 126 6.99 25.49 3.67
CA ILE A 126 6.71 24.13 3.21
C ILE A 126 5.23 23.82 3.37
N SER A 127 4.60 23.37 2.30
CA SER A 127 3.20 22.94 2.30
C SER A 127 3.01 21.50 2.76
N LEU A 128 1.80 21.17 3.20
CA LEU A 128 1.41 19.77 3.48
C LEU A 128 1.58 18.87 2.25
N LEU A 129 1.34 19.38 1.04
CA LEU A 129 1.58 18.66 -0.21
C LEU A 129 3.05 18.29 -0.40
N GLN A 130 3.95 19.21 -0.09
CA GLN A 130 5.40 18.97 -0.21
C GLN A 130 5.88 17.96 0.84
N LEU A 131 5.28 17.94 2.03
CA LEU A 131 5.54 16.89 3.02
C LEU A 131 5.07 15.52 2.53
N ALA A 132 3.82 15.43 2.05
CA ALA A 132 3.20 14.18 1.59
C ALA A 132 3.89 13.58 0.36
N THR A 133 4.57 14.41 -0.43
CA THR A 133 5.24 14.02 -1.67
C THR A 133 6.77 14.09 -1.58
N TYR A 134 7.34 14.15 -0.37
CA TYR A 134 8.79 14.11 -0.15
C TYR A 134 9.60 15.21 -0.84
N THR A 135 8.98 16.36 -1.08
CA THR A 135 9.57 17.52 -1.75
C THR A 135 9.75 18.71 -0.81
N ALA A 136 9.78 18.46 0.50
CA ALA A 136 9.98 19.50 1.52
C ALA A 136 11.32 20.25 1.43
N GLY A 137 12.31 19.68 0.72
CA GLY A 137 13.63 20.30 0.53
C GLY A 137 14.80 19.49 1.11
N GLY A 138 14.71 18.16 1.11
CA GLY A 138 15.81 17.28 1.52
C GLY A 138 15.72 16.74 2.96
N LEU A 139 14.50 16.50 3.46
CA LEU A 139 14.33 15.69 4.66
C LEU A 139 14.92 14.28 4.41
N PRO A 140 15.64 13.69 5.38
CA PRO A 140 16.36 12.43 5.20
C PRO A 140 15.41 11.23 5.13
N LEU A 141 15.93 10.07 4.72
CA LEU A 141 15.17 8.82 4.68
C LEU A 141 14.58 8.45 6.05
N GLN A 142 15.39 8.57 7.11
CA GLN A 142 15.04 8.28 8.50
C GLN A 142 15.41 9.46 9.40
N PHE A 143 14.79 9.53 10.57
CA PHE A 143 15.28 10.42 11.62
C PHE A 143 16.73 10.06 11.99
N PRO A 144 17.58 11.04 12.33
CA PRO A 144 18.78 10.76 13.09
C PRO A 144 18.41 10.10 14.42
N ASP A 145 19.22 9.14 14.91
CA ASP A 145 18.93 8.38 16.13
C ASP A 145 18.61 9.27 17.34
N ALA A 146 19.29 10.43 17.47
CA ALA A 146 19.08 11.40 18.55
C ALA A 146 17.72 12.11 18.50
N ALA A 147 16.97 11.97 17.41
CA ALA A 147 15.67 12.59 17.16
C ALA A 147 14.56 11.56 16.88
N ASP A 148 14.86 10.25 16.94
CA ASP A 148 13.93 9.17 16.60
C ASP A 148 13.03 8.78 17.79
N SER A 149 12.44 9.78 18.45
CA SER A 149 11.45 9.58 19.52
C SER A 149 10.36 10.66 19.50
N ALA A 150 9.21 10.37 20.12
CA ALA A 150 8.11 11.32 20.23
C ALA A 150 8.52 12.61 20.97
N GLU A 151 9.45 12.52 21.92
CA GLU A 151 9.93 13.63 22.74
C GLU A 151 10.89 14.55 21.99
N THR A 152 11.62 14.03 21.00
CA THR A 152 12.74 14.73 20.36
C THR A 152 12.45 15.15 18.92
N MET A 153 11.52 14.48 18.23
CA MET A 153 11.23 14.71 16.81
C MET A 153 10.81 16.15 16.46
N LEU A 154 10.04 16.82 17.34
CA LEU A 154 9.60 18.20 17.08
C LEU A 154 10.76 19.18 17.14
N GLY A 155 11.68 18.98 18.09
CA GLY A 155 12.92 19.75 18.17
C GLY A 155 13.77 19.58 16.92
N TYR A 156 13.82 18.37 16.34
CA TYR A 156 14.48 18.14 15.06
C TYR A 156 13.88 18.98 13.93
N PHE A 157 12.54 19.01 13.78
CA PHE A 157 11.89 19.80 12.75
C PHE A 157 12.12 21.31 12.92
N GLN A 158 12.08 21.83 14.15
CA GLN A 158 12.33 23.24 14.42
C GLN A 158 13.71 23.72 13.94
N HIS A 159 14.72 22.86 14.02
CA HIS A 159 16.11 23.20 13.71
C HIS A 159 16.59 22.68 12.36
N TRP A 160 15.79 21.86 11.68
CA TRP A 160 16.13 21.32 10.37
C TRP A 160 16.23 22.44 9.33
N LYS A 161 17.28 22.38 8.50
CA LYS A 161 17.52 23.33 7.41
C LYS A 161 17.41 22.61 6.07
N PRO A 162 16.65 23.15 5.11
CA PRO A 162 16.50 22.55 3.80
C PRO A 162 17.82 22.58 3.02
N THR A 163 18.10 21.49 2.31
CA THR A 163 19.18 21.38 1.32
C THR A 163 18.75 21.97 -0.03
N TYR A 164 17.46 21.87 -0.35
CA TYR A 164 16.87 22.33 -1.61
C TYR A 164 15.69 23.25 -1.35
N GLY A 165 15.35 24.11 -2.32
CA GLY A 165 14.10 24.87 -2.26
C GLY A 165 12.87 23.95 -2.16
N PRO A 166 11.84 24.30 -1.38
CA PRO A 166 10.60 23.51 -1.29
C PRO A 166 10.01 23.25 -2.68
N GLY A 167 9.70 22.00 -2.97
CA GLY A 167 9.17 21.55 -4.26
C GLY A 167 10.24 21.20 -5.30
N ALA A 168 11.51 21.55 -5.12
CA ALA A 168 12.52 21.38 -6.18
C ALA A 168 12.94 19.92 -6.42
N GLN A 169 13.12 19.15 -5.34
CA GLN A 169 13.68 17.80 -5.37
C GLN A 169 12.81 16.86 -4.53
N ARG A 170 12.46 15.70 -5.09
CA ARG A 170 11.95 14.55 -4.37
C ARG A 170 13.11 13.83 -3.71
N LEU A 171 13.05 13.64 -2.39
CA LEU A 171 13.93 12.74 -1.65
C LEU A 171 13.08 11.92 -0.68
N TYR A 172 12.91 10.63 -0.97
CA TYR A 172 12.00 9.76 -0.21
C TYR A 172 12.34 9.75 1.28
N SER A 173 11.37 10.07 2.13
CA SER A 173 11.61 10.45 3.52
C SER A 173 10.49 10.01 4.45
N ASN A 174 10.82 9.23 5.48
CA ASN A 174 9.90 8.88 6.56
C ASN A 174 9.55 10.12 7.40
N PRO A 175 10.49 10.98 7.85
CA PRO A 175 10.16 12.23 8.54
C PRO A 175 9.20 13.13 7.75
N SER A 176 9.33 13.21 6.41
CA SER A 176 8.47 14.05 5.57
C SER A 176 7.02 13.61 5.59
N ILE A 177 6.72 12.38 5.16
CA ILE A 177 5.33 11.90 5.15
C ILE A 177 4.81 11.58 6.55
N GLY A 178 5.72 11.25 7.48
CA GLY A 178 5.41 11.11 8.90
C GLY A 178 4.84 12.41 9.44
N LEU A 179 5.51 13.54 9.21
CA LEU A 179 5.02 14.85 9.65
C LEU A 179 3.70 15.21 8.95
N PHE A 180 3.55 14.90 7.66
CA PHE A 180 2.26 15.06 6.97
C PHE A 180 1.13 14.29 7.67
N GLY A 181 1.35 13.03 8.04
CA GLY A 181 0.38 12.20 8.76
C GLY A 181 0.03 12.76 10.13
N TYR A 182 1.07 13.18 10.87
CA TYR A 182 0.93 13.79 12.19
C TYR A 182 0.07 15.06 12.12
N LEU A 183 0.38 15.99 11.21
CA LEU A 183 -0.36 17.24 11.03
C LEU A 183 -1.79 17.00 10.52
N SER A 184 -1.97 16.01 9.65
CA SER A 184 -3.30 15.60 9.19
C SER A 184 -4.19 15.16 10.35
N ALA A 185 -3.65 14.35 11.27
CA ALA A 185 -4.37 13.92 12.46
C ALA A 185 -4.63 15.07 13.44
N GLN A 186 -3.67 15.99 13.62
CA GLN A 186 -3.84 17.21 14.42
C GLN A 186 -5.00 18.07 13.88
N SER A 187 -5.12 18.24 12.56
CA SER A 187 -6.24 18.98 11.96
C SER A 187 -7.62 18.33 12.24
N LEU A 188 -7.65 17.01 12.45
CA LEU A 188 -8.83 16.25 12.86
C LEU A 188 -9.08 16.30 14.37
N GLY A 189 -8.18 16.91 15.15
CA GLY A 189 -8.26 17.00 16.60
C GLY A 189 -8.02 15.66 17.32
N GLN A 190 -7.28 14.73 16.70
CA GLN A 190 -7.06 13.38 17.23
C GLN A 190 -5.59 12.96 17.08
N PRO A 191 -5.05 12.14 18.00
CA PRO A 191 -3.78 11.45 17.75
C PRO A 191 -3.87 10.56 16.50
N PHE A 192 -2.78 10.44 15.73
CA PHE A 192 -2.77 9.67 14.48
C PHE A 192 -3.31 8.25 14.65
N ASN A 193 -2.84 7.52 15.67
CA ASN A 193 -3.29 6.14 15.92
C ASN A 193 -4.79 6.04 16.21
N VAL A 194 -5.36 7.07 16.84
CA VAL A 194 -6.80 7.13 17.10
C VAL A 194 -7.56 7.43 15.81
N ALA A 195 -7.13 8.43 15.05
CA ALA A 195 -7.74 8.80 13.77
C ALA A 195 -7.71 7.63 12.77
N LEU A 196 -6.58 6.93 12.68
CA LEU A 196 -6.44 5.76 11.82
C LEU A 196 -7.35 4.61 12.30
N GLN A 197 -7.21 4.16 13.55
CA GLN A 197 -7.91 2.96 14.06
C GLN A 197 -9.41 3.15 14.29
N LYS A 198 -9.85 4.34 14.70
CA LYS A 198 -11.25 4.60 15.06
C LYS A 198 -12.06 5.34 14.00
N THR A 199 -11.39 5.98 13.04
CA THR A 199 -12.07 6.71 11.96
C THR A 199 -11.80 6.06 10.61
N LEU A 200 -10.55 6.01 10.15
CA LEU A 200 -10.26 5.61 8.78
C LEU A 200 -10.49 4.12 8.51
N LEU A 201 -9.86 3.24 9.28
CA LEU A 201 -9.91 1.79 9.03
C LEU A 201 -11.35 1.21 9.08
N PRO A 202 -12.20 1.57 10.07
CA PRO A 202 -13.58 1.10 10.09
C PRO A 202 -14.41 1.58 8.89
N LYS A 203 -14.19 2.83 8.45
CA LYS A 203 -14.90 3.38 7.27
C LYS A 203 -14.46 2.73 5.96
N LEU A 204 -13.25 2.18 5.91
CA LEU A 204 -12.74 1.37 4.80
C LEU A 204 -13.09 -0.12 4.92
N GLY A 205 -13.80 -0.54 5.98
CA GLY A 205 -14.17 -1.94 6.21
C GLY A 205 -13.00 -2.85 6.63
N LEU A 206 -11.91 -2.28 7.15
CA LEU A 206 -10.67 -3.01 7.47
C LEU A 206 -10.64 -3.41 8.96
N ASN A 207 -10.78 -4.70 9.24
CA ASN A 207 -10.94 -5.23 10.60
C ASN A 207 -9.69 -5.95 11.13
N ASN A 208 -8.76 -6.34 10.25
CA ASN A 208 -7.50 -7.00 10.57
C ASN A 208 -6.30 -6.15 10.13
N THR A 209 -6.44 -4.82 10.26
CA THR A 209 -5.39 -3.83 9.98
C THR A 209 -5.15 -3.02 11.24
N HIS A 210 -3.89 -2.93 11.69
CA HIS A 210 -3.56 -2.36 12.98
C HIS A 210 -2.21 -1.64 12.98
N VAL A 211 -2.07 -0.58 13.78
CA VAL A 211 -0.75 -0.04 14.16
C VAL A 211 -0.14 -0.88 15.28
N SER A 212 -0.92 -1.09 16.34
CA SER A 212 -0.62 -1.98 17.47
C SER A 212 -1.54 -3.19 17.40
N VAL A 213 -0.97 -4.38 17.21
CA VAL A 213 -1.76 -5.62 17.15
C VAL A 213 -2.40 -5.90 18.51
N PRO A 214 -3.74 -6.02 18.59
CA PRO A 214 -4.43 -6.25 19.85
C PRO A 214 -4.16 -7.65 20.40
N ALA A 215 -4.37 -7.82 21.71
CA ALA A 215 -3.95 -9.02 22.44
C ALA A 215 -4.58 -10.32 21.89
N ASP A 216 -5.86 -10.25 21.53
CA ASP A 216 -6.65 -11.35 20.94
C ASP A 216 -6.21 -11.73 19.52
N LYS A 217 -5.51 -10.82 18.82
CA LYS A 217 -4.96 -11.05 17.47
C LYS A 217 -3.48 -11.40 17.45
N ARG A 218 -2.79 -11.43 18.62
CA ARG A 218 -1.36 -11.76 18.69
C ARG A 218 -1.01 -13.11 18.09
N GLY A 219 -1.91 -14.09 18.18
CA GLY A 219 -1.75 -15.41 17.57
C GLY A 219 -1.76 -15.40 16.05
N LEU A 220 -2.17 -14.31 15.40
CA LEU A 220 -2.10 -14.13 13.95
C LEU A 220 -0.85 -13.37 13.51
N TYR A 221 -0.10 -12.76 14.43
CA TYR A 221 1.04 -11.90 14.11
C TYR A 221 2.28 -12.72 13.80
N ALA A 222 2.63 -12.79 12.52
CA ALA A 222 3.83 -13.47 12.05
C ALA A 222 5.09 -12.98 12.79
N GLN A 223 6.06 -13.89 12.90
CA GLN A 223 7.41 -13.57 13.33
C GLN A 223 8.21 -13.16 12.09
N GLY A 224 8.76 -11.95 12.08
CA GLY A 224 9.66 -11.50 11.02
C GLY A 224 11.05 -12.10 11.18
N TYR A 225 11.77 -12.26 10.07
CA TYR A 225 13.12 -12.81 10.04
C TYR A 225 14.09 -11.90 9.28
N ASP A 226 15.23 -11.57 9.90
CA ASP A 226 16.28 -10.78 9.27
C ASP A 226 17.01 -11.55 8.15
N LYS A 227 18.04 -10.93 7.55
CA LYS A 227 18.85 -11.57 6.50
C LYS A 227 19.53 -12.87 6.94
N ASN A 228 19.77 -13.04 8.24
CA ASN A 228 20.39 -14.21 8.87
C ASN A 228 19.34 -15.18 9.44
N LEU A 229 18.06 -14.99 9.14
CA LEU A 229 16.94 -15.77 9.69
C LEU A 229 16.80 -15.69 11.21
N LYS A 230 17.26 -14.60 11.83
CA LYS A 230 17.00 -14.30 13.23
C LYS A 230 15.64 -13.62 13.39
N PRO A 231 14.85 -13.98 14.42
CA PRO A 231 13.56 -13.36 14.66
C PRO A 231 13.75 -11.87 14.95
N THR A 232 12.96 -11.04 14.29
CA THR A 232 12.91 -9.59 14.51
C THR A 232 11.50 -9.05 14.21
N ARG A 233 11.13 -7.98 14.90
CA ARG A 233 9.92 -7.18 14.66
C ARG A 233 10.30 -5.72 14.66
N VAL A 234 9.49 -4.87 14.02
CA VAL A 234 9.71 -3.42 14.01
C VAL A 234 9.77 -2.88 15.44
N SER A 235 10.80 -2.10 15.73
CA SER A 235 10.92 -1.33 16.97
C SER A 235 10.14 -0.01 16.85
N PRO A 236 9.58 0.51 17.95
CA PRO A 236 8.98 1.85 17.95
C PRO A 236 10.00 2.94 17.62
N GLY A 237 9.54 3.99 16.94
CA GLY A 237 10.34 5.17 16.55
C GLY A 237 9.47 6.40 16.32
N ALA A 238 10.08 7.55 16.09
CA ALA A 238 9.34 8.78 15.79
C ALA A 238 8.53 8.63 14.51
N LEU A 239 7.23 8.91 14.60
CA LEU A 239 6.28 8.86 13.48
C LEU A 239 6.27 7.51 12.76
N ASP A 240 6.57 6.43 13.51
CA ASP A 240 6.58 5.07 13.00
C ASP A 240 5.23 4.68 12.41
N SER A 241 4.16 5.05 13.09
CA SER A 241 2.78 4.73 12.78
C SER A 241 2.36 5.32 11.44
N GLU A 242 2.75 6.57 11.19
CA GLU A 242 2.52 7.31 9.96
C GLU A 242 3.37 6.80 8.79
N ALA A 243 4.61 6.39 9.05
CA ALA A 243 5.55 6.06 7.99
C ALA A 243 5.61 4.58 7.64
N TYR A 244 5.51 3.69 8.62
CA TYR A 244 5.82 2.26 8.43
C TYR A 244 5.20 1.29 9.46
N GLY A 245 4.27 1.74 10.30
CA GLY A 245 3.84 1.03 11.49
C GLY A 245 2.66 0.06 11.31
N ILE A 246 2.04 -0.01 10.13
CA ILE A 246 0.86 -0.87 9.90
C ILE A 246 1.25 -2.35 9.81
N LYS A 247 0.43 -3.17 10.46
CA LYS A 247 0.37 -4.62 10.35
C LYS A 247 -1.00 -4.99 9.79
N THR A 248 -1.03 -5.80 8.74
CA THR A 248 -2.30 -6.23 8.11
C THR A 248 -2.15 -7.61 7.49
N SER A 249 -3.25 -8.17 7.02
CA SER A 249 -3.31 -9.45 6.32
C SER A 249 -3.51 -9.26 4.82
N THR A 250 -3.32 -10.31 4.03
CA THR A 250 -3.61 -10.23 2.58
C THR A 250 -5.11 -10.11 2.32
N GLN A 251 -5.98 -10.63 3.18
CA GLN A 251 -7.43 -10.42 3.10
C GLN A 251 -7.80 -8.93 3.21
N ASP A 252 -7.35 -8.26 4.27
CA ASP A 252 -7.67 -6.84 4.49
C ASP A 252 -6.99 -5.96 3.43
N LEU A 253 -5.75 -6.25 3.08
CA LEU A 253 -5.02 -5.43 2.10
C LEU A 253 -5.54 -5.63 0.67
N ALA A 254 -6.05 -6.81 0.32
CA ALA A 254 -6.81 -7.01 -0.91
C ALA A 254 -8.13 -6.23 -0.90
N HIS A 255 -8.84 -6.18 0.23
CA HIS A 255 -10.02 -5.33 0.38
C HIS A 255 -9.67 -3.85 0.21
N TYR A 256 -8.56 -3.39 0.82
CA TYR A 256 -8.05 -2.04 0.63
C TYR A 256 -7.75 -1.72 -0.84
N VAL A 257 -7.16 -2.66 -1.59
CA VAL A 257 -6.96 -2.53 -3.04
C VAL A 257 -8.30 -2.42 -3.78
N MET A 258 -9.28 -3.28 -3.48
CA MET A 258 -10.59 -3.24 -4.12
C MET A 258 -11.31 -1.90 -3.90
N VAL A 259 -11.32 -1.37 -2.67
CA VAL A 259 -11.96 -0.07 -2.40
C VAL A 259 -11.19 1.11 -3.00
N ASN A 260 -9.88 0.98 -3.24
CA ASN A 260 -9.12 1.98 -4.00
C ASN A 260 -9.46 1.93 -5.51
N MET A 261 -9.78 0.76 -6.06
CA MET A 261 -10.22 0.65 -7.46
C MET A 261 -11.68 1.07 -7.65
N HIS A 262 -12.53 0.79 -6.66
CA HIS A 262 -13.97 1.03 -6.69
C HIS A 262 -14.42 1.78 -5.42
N PRO A 263 -14.07 3.07 -5.29
CA PRO A 263 -14.41 3.83 -4.08
C PRO A 263 -15.92 4.15 -3.97
N GLU A 264 -16.72 3.80 -4.97
CA GLU A 264 -18.07 4.36 -5.17
C GLU A 264 -19.09 3.88 -4.15
N THR A 265 -18.76 2.78 -3.46
CA THR A 265 -19.54 2.23 -2.35
C THR A 265 -19.20 2.89 -1.00
N LEU A 266 -18.14 3.68 -0.92
CA LEU A 266 -17.71 4.39 0.29
C LEU A 266 -18.48 5.71 0.45
N ASP A 267 -18.39 6.30 1.65
CA ASP A 267 -18.92 7.65 1.86
C ASP A 267 -18.17 8.69 1.01
N LYS A 268 -18.85 9.80 0.70
CA LYS A 268 -18.31 10.84 -0.18
C LYS A 268 -16.95 11.40 0.27
N PRO A 269 -16.69 11.64 1.57
CA PRO A 269 -15.37 12.06 2.02
C PRO A 269 -14.27 11.04 1.71
N LEU A 270 -14.52 9.73 1.83
CA LEU A 270 -13.56 8.71 1.44
C LEU A 270 -13.34 8.61 -0.06
N GLN A 271 -14.40 8.76 -0.87
CA GLN A 271 -14.25 8.84 -2.33
C GLN A 271 -13.31 9.98 -2.72
N GLN A 272 -13.50 11.16 -2.13
CA GLN A 272 -12.64 12.33 -2.33
C GLN A 272 -11.22 12.11 -1.80
N ALA A 273 -11.07 11.44 -0.65
CA ALA A 273 -9.77 11.10 -0.09
C ALA A 273 -8.98 10.19 -1.03
N ILE A 274 -9.58 9.10 -1.51
CA ILE A 274 -8.97 8.16 -2.44
C ILE A 274 -8.60 8.86 -3.75
N ALA A 275 -9.51 9.66 -4.32
CA ALA A 275 -9.22 10.46 -5.50
C ALA A 275 -8.02 11.42 -5.30
N ALA A 276 -7.89 12.04 -4.12
CA ALA A 276 -6.73 12.87 -3.78
C ALA A 276 -5.43 12.06 -3.68
N THR A 277 -5.48 10.82 -3.17
CA THR A 277 -4.30 9.94 -3.14
C THR A 277 -3.85 9.49 -4.52
N HIS A 278 -4.77 9.32 -5.45
CA HIS A 278 -4.48 8.91 -6.82
C HIS A 278 -4.26 10.06 -7.80
N ALA A 279 -4.44 11.31 -7.37
CA ALA A 279 -4.05 12.47 -8.16
C ALA A 279 -2.52 12.46 -8.42
N GLY A 280 -2.10 13.04 -9.53
CA GLY A 280 -0.69 13.18 -9.92
C GLY A 280 -0.22 14.59 -9.69
N TYR A 281 0.80 14.74 -8.85
CA TYR A 281 1.30 16.05 -8.45
C TYR A 281 2.60 16.43 -9.17
N TYR A 282 3.46 15.47 -9.45
CA TYR A 282 4.65 15.66 -10.29
C TYR A 282 5.08 14.34 -10.93
N THR A 283 6.01 14.42 -11.90
CA THR A 283 6.70 13.25 -12.46
C THR A 283 8.17 13.20 -12.09
N VAL A 284 8.71 11.98 -11.99
CA VAL A 284 10.14 11.68 -11.83
C VAL A 284 10.45 10.41 -12.63
N ASN A 285 11.29 10.51 -13.67
CA ASN A 285 11.76 9.36 -14.48
C ASN A 285 10.63 8.38 -14.88
N GLY A 286 9.52 8.90 -15.40
CA GLY A 286 8.36 8.10 -15.83
C GLY A 286 7.38 7.69 -14.72
N MET A 287 7.76 7.80 -13.44
CA MET A 287 6.85 7.66 -12.30
C MET A 287 6.08 8.96 -12.09
N THR A 288 4.79 8.86 -11.74
CA THR A 288 3.96 10.00 -11.31
C THR A 288 3.59 9.84 -9.84
N GLN A 289 3.96 10.83 -9.03
CA GLN A 289 3.74 10.81 -7.59
C GLN A 289 2.31 11.19 -7.25
N GLY A 290 1.62 10.35 -6.47
CA GLY A 290 0.41 10.67 -5.73
C GLY A 290 0.68 10.90 -4.25
N LEU A 291 -0.36 10.93 -3.41
CA LEU A 291 -0.17 10.93 -1.96
C LEU A 291 0.01 9.48 -1.49
N GLY A 292 1.20 9.15 -0.99
CA GLY A 292 1.58 7.77 -0.69
C GLY A 292 1.89 6.97 -1.95
N TRP A 293 0.87 6.75 -2.79
CA TRP A 293 0.94 5.95 -4.01
C TRP A 293 1.90 6.52 -5.08
N GLU A 294 2.59 5.61 -5.77
CA GLU A 294 3.38 5.89 -6.96
C GLU A 294 2.68 5.27 -8.18
N ARG A 295 2.64 6.00 -9.32
CA ARG A 295 1.84 5.58 -10.48
C ARG A 295 2.66 5.51 -11.75
N TYR A 296 2.32 4.55 -12.58
CA TYR A 296 2.96 4.30 -13.86
C TYR A 296 1.91 4.14 -14.96
N PRO A 297 2.23 4.45 -16.23
CA PRO A 297 1.36 4.06 -17.35
C PRO A 297 1.21 2.53 -17.39
N TYR A 298 0.10 2.02 -17.92
CA TYR A 298 -0.13 0.61 -18.15
C TYR A 298 -0.59 0.36 -19.60
N PRO A 299 0.00 -0.59 -20.35
CA PRO A 299 1.05 -1.51 -19.93
C PRO A 299 2.39 -0.80 -19.67
N ILE A 300 3.15 -1.30 -18.70
CA ILE A 300 4.53 -0.88 -18.38
C ILE A 300 5.48 -2.05 -18.64
N THR A 301 6.72 -1.77 -19.04
CA THR A 301 7.74 -2.81 -19.14
C THR A 301 8.28 -3.19 -17.75
N LEU A 302 8.68 -4.45 -17.58
CA LEU A 302 9.33 -4.90 -16.34
C LEU A 302 10.56 -4.03 -15.99
N GLN A 303 11.35 -3.64 -16.99
CA GLN A 303 12.55 -2.81 -16.78
C GLN A 303 12.20 -1.43 -16.19
N ALA A 304 11.23 -0.73 -16.76
CA ALA A 304 10.81 0.58 -16.25
C ALA A 304 10.22 0.47 -14.83
N LEU A 305 9.46 -0.60 -14.55
CA LEU A 305 8.93 -0.85 -13.22
C LEU A 305 10.04 -1.16 -12.20
N LEU A 306 11.08 -1.90 -12.60
CA LEU A 306 12.26 -2.16 -11.77
C LEU A 306 13.06 -0.88 -11.47
N GLU A 307 13.27 -0.02 -12.47
CA GLU A 307 13.97 1.25 -12.31
C GLU A 307 13.24 2.21 -11.39
N GLY A 308 11.92 2.33 -11.55
CA GLY A 308 11.05 3.08 -10.64
C GLY A 308 11.04 2.53 -9.20
N ASN A 309 11.44 1.27 -9.02
CA ASN A 309 11.53 0.60 -7.73
C ASN A 309 12.97 0.34 -7.27
N SER A 310 13.95 0.97 -7.90
CA SER A 310 15.36 0.77 -7.63
C SER A 310 15.83 1.47 -6.36
N THR A 311 16.94 1.04 -5.75
CA THR A 311 17.53 1.74 -4.60
C THR A 311 17.82 3.23 -4.90
N PRO A 312 18.41 3.61 -6.05
CA PRO A 312 18.59 5.01 -6.44
C PRO A 312 17.30 5.85 -6.40
N MET A 313 16.16 5.31 -6.87
CA MET A 313 14.88 6.03 -6.81
C MET A 313 14.45 6.38 -5.38
N ALA A 314 14.89 5.64 -4.37
CA ALA A 314 14.60 5.94 -2.96
C ALA A 314 15.69 6.75 -2.26
N MET A 315 16.97 6.50 -2.58
CA MET A 315 18.10 7.04 -1.82
C MET A 315 18.66 8.35 -2.38
N GLU A 316 18.44 8.61 -3.67
CA GLU A 316 18.98 9.80 -4.35
C GLU A 316 17.91 10.88 -4.48
N PRO A 317 18.31 12.16 -4.49
CA PRO A 317 17.41 13.26 -4.81
C PRO A 317 17.09 13.27 -6.32
N HIS A 318 15.83 13.46 -6.66
CA HIS A 318 15.37 13.56 -8.05
C HIS A 318 14.58 14.84 -8.28
N LYS A 319 14.84 15.55 -9.39
CA LYS A 319 14.08 16.75 -9.72
C LYS A 319 12.60 16.41 -9.90
N ALA A 320 11.73 17.17 -9.24
CA ALA A 320 10.28 16.99 -9.37
C ALA A 320 9.70 17.90 -10.46
N ASP A 321 9.16 17.32 -11.53
CA ASP A 321 8.50 18.07 -12.60
C ASP A 321 6.99 18.18 -12.31
N TRP A 322 6.59 19.29 -11.70
CA TRP A 322 5.23 19.51 -11.20
C TRP A 322 4.15 19.57 -12.28
N LEU A 323 3.01 18.95 -11.98
CA LEU A 323 1.79 18.95 -12.78
C LEU A 323 0.83 19.99 -12.17
N THR A 324 0.66 21.12 -12.85
CA THR A 324 -0.23 22.21 -12.40
C THR A 324 -1.30 22.49 -13.47
N PRO A 325 -2.59 22.19 -13.21
CA PRO A 325 -3.13 21.58 -12.00
C PRO A 325 -2.74 20.10 -11.84
N ALA A 326 -2.91 19.57 -10.63
CA ALA A 326 -2.73 18.14 -10.36
C ALA A 326 -3.63 17.31 -11.29
N GLN A 327 -3.10 16.23 -11.85
CA GLN A 327 -3.84 15.40 -12.79
C GLN A 327 -4.69 14.36 -12.06
N PRO A 328 -6.00 14.23 -12.32
CA PRO A 328 -6.80 13.15 -11.75
C PRO A 328 -6.25 11.79 -12.22
N GLN A 329 -6.71 10.70 -11.59
CA GLN A 329 -6.30 9.38 -12.04
C GLN A 329 -6.81 9.08 -13.45
N PRO A 330 -5.91 8.86 -14.44
CA PRO A 330 -6.32 8.31 -15.73
C PRO A 330 -6.62 6.82 -15.55
N GLY A 331 -7.63 6.30 -16.25
CA GLY A 331 -8.01 4.88 -16.13
C GLY A 331 -6.85 3.91 -16.37
N GLN A 332 -5.95 4.21 -17.31
CA GLN A 332 -4.89 3.30 -17.78
C GLN A 332 -3.59 3.35 -16.96
N ARG A 333 -3.64 3.61 -15.66
CA ARG A 333 -2.43 3.64 -14.82
C ARG A 333 -2.39 2.51 -13.81
N ALA A 334 -1.22 1.87 -13.70
CA ALA A 334 -0.90 1.03 -12.56
C ALA A 334 -0.61 1.93 -11.35
N VAL A 335 -1.20 1.61 -10.23
CA VAL A 335 -0.91 2.21 -8.92
C VAL A 335 -0.10 1.21 -8.13
N GLN A 336 0.99 1.67 -7.55
CA GLN A 336 1.97 0.83 -6.91
C GLN A 336 2.47 1.47 -5.62
N GLN A 337 2.80 0.64 -4.63
CA GLN A 337 3.58 1.08 -3.48
C GLN A 337 4.87 0.30 -3.37
N LYS A 338 5.95 1.03 -3.10
CA LYS A 338 7.26 0.46 -2.82
C LYS A 338 7.51 0.32 -1.32
N PRO A 339 7.89 -0.87 -0.84
CA PRO A 339 8.41 -1.06 0.50
C PRO A 339 9.85 -0.53 0.58
N VAL A 340 10.11 0.32 1.57
CA VAL A 340 11.47 0.53 2.09
C VAL A 340 11.35 0.44 3.60
N GLN A 341 11.92 -0.60 4.19
CA GLN A 341 12.18 -0.66 5.61
C GLN A 341 13.28 -1.71 5.88
N PRO A 342 14.25 -1.43 6.76
CA PRO A 342 15.04 -2.49 7.38
C PRO A 342 14.14 -3.23 8.37
N GLY A 343 14.14 -4.56 8.32
CA GLY A 343 13.30 -5.36 9.19
C GLY A 343 13.19 -6.81 8.74
N GLY A 344 12.32 -7.56 9.43
CA GLY A 344 12.07 -8.97 9.19
C GLY A 344 10.93 -9.24 8.21
N PHE A 345 10.49 -8.26 7.43
CA PHE A 345 9.28 -8.37 6.60
C PHE A 345 9.46 -7.74 5.22
N GLY A 346 8.68 -8.23 4.27
CA GLY A 346 8.59 -7.68 2.93
C GLY A 346 7.15 -7.65 2.44
N ALA A 347 6.65 -6.47 2.07
CA ALA A 347 5.33 -6.27 1.49
C ALA A 347 5.44 -5.63 0.10
N TYR A 348 4.50 -5.88 -0.79
CA TYR A 348 4.39 -5.22 -2.09
C TYR A 348 2.93 -5.20 -2.54
N VAL A 349 2.48 -4.07 -3.09
CA VAL A 349 1.11 -3.89 -3.57
C VAL A 349 1.15 -3.18 -4.92
N VAL A 350 0.43 -3.72 -5.89
CA VAL A 350 0.23 -3.13 -7.21
C VAL A 350 -1.18 -3.43 -7.71
N TYR A 351 -1.81 -2.50 -8.40
CA TYR A 351 -3.11 -2.73 -9.04
C TYR A 351 -3.32 -1.80 -10.23
N VAL A 352 -4.23 -2.19 -11.12
CA VAL A 352 -4.54 -1.49 -12.37
C VAL A 352 -6.06 -1.27 -12.42
N PRO A 353 -6.58 -0.10 -11.99
CA PRO A 353 -8.02 0.10 -11.86
C PRO A 353 -8.81 -0.10 -13.15
N SER A 354 -8.30 0.34 -14.32
CA SER A 354 -9.00 0.11 -15.61
C SER A 354 -9.15 -1.35 -16.00
N LYS A 355 -8.41 -2.25 -15.36
CA LYS A 355 -8.41 -3.68 -15.61
C LYS A 355 -9.01 -4.47 -14.46
N ASP A 356 -9.47 -3.77 -13.41
CA ASP A 356 -10.02 -4.35 -12.18
C ASP A 356 -9.17 -5.52 -11.65
N MET A 357 -7.85 -5.30 -11.59
CA MET A 357 -6.88 -6.31 -11.16
C MET A 357 -5.85 -5.75 -10.18
N GLY A 358 -5.40 -6.58 -9.25
CA GLY A 358 -4.39 -6.21 -8.27
C GLY A 358 -3.68 -7.41 -7.66
N VAL A 359 -2.49 -7.16 -7.11
CA VAL A 359 -1.65 -8.15 -6.47
C VAL A 359 -1.11 -7.58 -5.16
N VAL A 360 -1.28 -8.34 -4.09
CA VAL A 360 -0.71 -8.09 -2.78
C VAL A 360 0.23 -9.24 -2.44
N ILE A 361 1.46 -8.95 -2.03
CA ILE A 361 2.46 -9.95 -1.62
C ILE A 361 2.99 -9.54 -0.24
N LEU A 362 2.82 -10.40 0.76
CA LEU A 362 3.31 -10.21 2.12
C LEU A 362 4.22 -11.37 2.52
N ALA A 363 5.38 -11.08 3.10
CA ALA A 363 6.35 -12.09 3.53
C ALA A 363 6.97 -11.72 4.87
N ASN A 364 7.30 -12.72 5.68
CA ASN A 364 8.00 -12.56 6.95
C ASN A 364 9.53 -12.64 6.79
N LYS A 365 10.04 -12.07 5.70
CA LYS A 365 11.45 -11.76 5.50
C LYS A 365 11.59 -10.54 4.62
N ASN A 366 12.56 -9.67 4.90
CA ASN A 366 12.90 -8.60 3.98
C ASN A 366 13.79 -9.12 2.85
N TYR A 367 13.26 -9.16 1.63
CA TYR A 367 13.95 -9.61 0.41
C TYR A 367 13.95 -8.50 -0.66
N PRO A 368 14.82 -8.55 -1.69
CA PRO A 368 15.02 -7.43 -2.60
C PRO A 368 13.74 -6.96 -3.32
N ASN A 369 13.57 -5.64 -3.46
CA ASN A 369 12.40 -5.06 -4.12
C ASN A 369 12.24 -5.51 -5.58
N ALA A 370 13.35 -5.71 -6.29
CA ALA A 370 13.34 -6.22 -7.65
C ALA A 370 12.61 -7.57 -7.77
N GLU A 371 12.77 -8.45 -6.79
CA GLU A 371 12.11 -9.76 -6.79
C GLU A 371 10.61 -9.65 -6.50
N ARG A 372 10.19 -8.68 -5.66
CA ARG A 372 8.77 -8.37 -5.43
C ARG A 372 8.09 -7.93 -6.73
N VAL A 373 8.76 -7.02 -7.44
CA VAL A 373 8.30 -6.49 -8.73
C VAL A 373 8.18 -7.60 -9.76
N LYS A 374 9.18 -8.48 -9.90
CA LYS A 374 9.14 -9.59 -10.86
C LYS A 374 7.95 -10.52 -10.64
N VAL A 375 7.69 -10.92 -9.40
CA VAL A 375 6.56 -11.81 -9.06
C VAL A 375 5.23 -11.14 -9.38
N ALA A 376 5.05 -9.89 -8.93
CA ALA A 376 3.81 -9.17 -9.19
C ALA A 376 3.59 -8.90 -10.69
N TYR A 377 4.67 -8.59 -11.42
CA TYR A 377 4.63 -8.38 -12.87
C TYR A 377 4.22 -9.65 -13.61
N ALA A 378 4.78 -10.81 -13.25
CA ALA A 378 4.43 -12.09 -13.85
C ALA A 378 2.95 -12.44 -13.63
N ILE A 379 2.45 -12.24 -12.40
CA ILE A 379 1.05 -12.47 -12.06
C ILE A 379 0.14 -11.50 -12.83
N LEU A 380 0.42 -10.19 -12.82
CA LEU A 380 -0.37 -9.21 -13.57
C LEU A 380 -0.38 -9.48 -15.07
N SER A 381 0.75 -9.88 -15.65
CA SER A 381 0.84 -10.22 -17.07
C SER A 381 -0.07 -11.41 -17.43
N ALA A 382 -0.15 -12.40 -16.55
CA ALA A 382 -1.04 -13.55 -16.75
C ALA A 382 -2.54 -13.20 -16.62
N LEU A 383 -2.90 -12.13 -15.89
CA LEU A 383 -4.28 -11.67 -15.77
C LEU A 383 -4.74 -10.82 -16.96
N ASP A 384 -3.82 -10.24 -17.73
CA ASP A 384 -4.10 -9.33 -18.84
C ASP A 384 -4.25 -10.05 -20.20
N HIS A 385 -4.35 -11.38 -20.18
CA HIS A 385 -4.47 -12.26 -21.34
C HIS A 385 -5.90 -12.76 -21.60
#